data_AF-A0A653P265-F1
#
_entry.id   AF-A0A653P265-F1
#
_cell.length_a   1.000
_cell.length_b   1.000
_cell.length_c   1.000
_cell.angle_alpha   90.00
_cell.angle_beta   90.00
_cell.angle_gamma   90.00
#
_symmetry.space_group_name_H-M   'P 1'
#
loop_
_entity.id
_entity.type
_entity.pdbx_description
1 polymer ?
#
loop_
_entity_poly.entity_id
_entity_poly.type
_entity_poly.pdbx_seq_one_letter_code
_entity_poly.pdbx_strand_id
1 'polypeptide(L)'
;MAKRPLTPRESELIATALFVVGSVPYSGHIDRLESLTLRDIADDYLNGTATSADAIDALDQYIYVRRHRFKNVTPHNLWTLDDRTEQEALRHISKRPELKKGQTLNKRNQPFQAGQEIEFKVDKHVDRGQFRIYIGKLQGYTCKAQSKEREKLKSLSGWITHIDPKDRLVFVNVTDFGRMPIEPAMKQELESMSASMLGWFATATIPSEEEALLAKRMIATLQRRDQPYWFTLTTALNHPRPEHVKRWGTVVNLLVKASNGDQKAIQTLETQEDKYFKDAFIRALRALHQEMTKQ
;
A
#
# COMPACT_ATOMS: atom_id res chain seq x y z
N MET A 1 -10.40 -28.77 22.12
CA MET A 1 -11.09 -27.50 21.77
C MET A 1 -12.02 -27.77 20.60
N ALA A 2 -13.25 -27.29 20.62
CA ALA A 2 -14.17 -27.48 19.49
C ALA A 2 -13.56 -26.90 18.20
N LYS A 3 -13.42 -27.71 17.16
CA LYS A 3 -12.84 -27.27 15.88
C LYS A 3 -13.81 -26.27 15.25
N ARG A 4 -13.41 -24.99 15.18
CA ARG A 4 -14.14 -24.00 14.38
C ARG A 4 -13.94 -24.30 12.89
N PRO A 5 -14.92 -24.03 12.02
CA PRO A 5 -14.73 -24.15 10.59
C PRO A 5 -13.61 -23.21 10.11
N LEU A 6 -12.94 -23.62 9.03
CA LEU A 6 -11.94 -22.78 8.37
C LEU A 6 -12.60 -21.51 7.83
N THR A 7 -11.95 -20.37 8.05
CA THR A 7 -12.39 -19.14 7.37
C THR A 7 -12.08 -19.25 5.87
N PRO A 8 -12.76 -18.46 5.02
CA PRO A 8 -12.48 -18.44 3.59
C PRO A 8 -10.99 -18.15 3.28
N ARG A 9 -10.34 -17.27 4.06
CA ARG A 9 -8.95 -16.90 3.87
C ARG A 9 -7.95 -17.97 4.32
N GLU A 10 -8.29 -18.70 5.38
CA GLU A 10 -7.56 -19.89 5.81
C GLU A 10 -7.63 -20.99 4.76
N SER A 11 -8.81 -21.18 4.18
CA SER A 11 -9.02 -22.17 3.13
C SER A 11 -8.17 -21.85 1.90
N GLU A 12 -8.15 -20.58 1.45
CA GLU A 12 -7.31 -20.11 0.33
C GLU A 12 -5.83 -20.41 0.56
N LEU A 13 -5.30 -20.03 1.72
CA LEU A 13 -3.90 -20.23 2.07
C LEU A 13 -3.53 -21.71 2.04
N ILE A 14 -4.35 -22.55 2.67
CA ILE A 14 -4.13 -24.00 2.74
C ILE A 14 -4.10 -24.61 1.34
N ALA A 15 -5.07 -24.27 0.49
CA ALA A 15 -5.12 -24.80 -0.86
C ALA A 15 -3.94 -24.32 -1.73
N THR A 16 -3.53 -23.05 -1.59
CA THR A 16 -2.34 -22.55 -2.29
C THR A 16 -1.09 -23.30 -1.85
N ALA A 17 -0.92 -23.53 -0.54
CA ALA A 17 0.23 -24.28 -0.03
C ALA A 17 0.26 -25.71 -0.58
N LEU A 18 -0.83 -26.46 -0.43
CA LEU A 18 -0.95 -27.84 -0.92
C LEU A 18 -0.73 -27.95 -2.43
N PHE A 19 -1.15 -26.94 -3.19
CA PHE A 19 -0.89 -26.87 -4.62
C PHE A 19 0.60 -26.68 -4.94
N VAL A 20 1.28 -25.73 -4.29
CA VAL A 20 2.71 -25.43 -4.52
C VAL A 20 3.62 -26.62 -4.19
N VAL A 21 3.25 -27.44 -3.18
CA VAL A 21 3.97 -28.69 -2.88
C VAL A 21 3.51 -29.88 -3.70
N GLY A 22 2.63 -29.68 -4.68
CA GLY A 22 2.16 -30.74 -5.59
C GLY A 22 1.25 -31.78 -4.96
N SER A 23 0.66 -31.49 -3.79
CA SER A 23 -0.26 -32.41 -3.09
C SER A 23 -1.68 -32.38 -3.65
N VAL A 24 -2.10 -31.25 -4.24
CA VAL A 24 -3.44 -31.09 -4.83
C VAL A 24 -3.34 -30.75 -6.32
N PRO A 25 -4.09 -31.43 -7.21
CA PRO A 25 -4.10 -31.13 -8.63
C PRO A 25 -4.74 -29.77 -8.93
N TYR A 26 -4.20 -29.11 -9.96
CA TYR A 26 -4.44 -27.73 -10.39
C TYR A 26 -5.91 -27.32 -10.64
N SER A 27 -6.82 -28.25 -10.94
CA SER A 27 -8.05 -27.95 -11.69
C SER A 27 -8.99 -26.92 -11.03
N GLY A 28 -8.93 -25.68 -11.51
CA GLY A 28 -9.93 -24.62 -11.28
C GLY A 28 -9.93 -23.98 -9.89
N HIS A 29 -8.99 -24.32 -9.02
CA HIS A 29 -8.96 -23.82 -7.64
C HIS A 29 -8.25 -22.46 -7.49
N ILE A 30 -7.21 -22.19 -8.29
CA ILE A 30 -6.44 -20.94 -8.22
C ILE A 30 -7.25 -19.74 -8.69
N ASP A 31 -8.03 -19.92 -9.77
CA ASP A 31 -8.99 -18.92 -10.23
C ASP A 31 -10.08 -18.61 -9.20
N ARG A 32 -10.23 -19.41 -8.15
CA ARG A 32 -11.19 -19.20 -7.04
C ARG A 32 -10.55 -18.50 -5.82
N LEU A 33 -9.24 -18.20 -5.84
CA LEU A 33 -8.54 -17.50 -4.75
C LEU A 33 -8.79 -15.98 -4.81
N GLU A 34 -9.42 -15.39 -3.79
CA GLU A 34 -9.60 -13.92 -3.71
C GLU A 34 -8.31 -13.21 -3.28
N SER A 35 -7.37 -13.95 -2.70
CA SER A 35 -6.05 -13.43 -2.35
C SER A 35 -5.21 -13.18 -3.59
N LEU A 36 -5.11 -11.91 -4.02
CA LEU A 36 -4.16 -11.51 -5.06
C LEU A 36 -2.75 -12.03 -4.77
N THR A 37 -2.26 -11.87 -3.54
CA THR A 37 -0.92 -12.36 -3.16
C THR A 37 -0.76 -13.87 -3.19
N LEU A 38 -1.79 -14.66 -2.85
CA LEU A 38 -1.66 -16.13 -2.93
C LEU A 38 -1.81 -16.62 -4.36
N ARG A 39 -2.60 -15.90 -5.15
CA ARG A 39 -2.74 -16.13 -6.59
C ARG A 39 -1.42 -15.81 -7.30
N ASP A 40 -0.80 -14.66 -7.03
CA ASP A 40 0.49 -14.28 -7.63
C ASP A 40 1.57 -15.34 -7.32
N ILE A 41 1.66 -15.82 -6.07
CA ILE A 41 2.60 -16.91 -5.70
C ILE A 41 2.33 -18.20 -6.50
N ALA A 42 1.05 -18.58 -6.64
CA ALA A 42 0.69 -19.79 -7.38
C ALA A 42 0.90 -19.64 -8.90
N ASP A 43 0.56 -18.47 -9.46
CA ASP A 43 0.72 -18.13 -10.86
C ASP A 43 2.20 -18.08 -11.25
N ASP A 44 3.07 -17.53 -10.38
CA ASP A 44 4.52 -17.48 -10.62
C ASP A 44 5.14 -18.89 -10.61
N TYR A 45 4.70 -19.75 -9.69
CA TYR A 45 5.11 -21.16 -9.70
C TYR A 45 4.64 -21.89 -10.97
N LEU A 46 3.39 -21.67 -11.38
CA LEU A 46 2.79 -22.31 -12.57
C LEU A 46 3.44 -21.90 -13.88
N ASN A 47 3.76 -20.61 -14.01
CA ASN A 47 4.41 -20.07 -15.21
C ASN A 47 5.89 -20.42 -15.26
N GLY A 48 6.43 -21.10 -14.25
CA GLY A 48 7.84 -21.43 -14.12
C GLY A 48 8.73 -20.22 -13.86
N THR A 49 8.15 -19.07 -13.48
CA THR A 49 8.89 -17.87 -13.09
C THR A 49 9.49 -18.00 -11.69
N ALA A 50 8.93 -18.85 -10.83
CA ALA A 50 9.46 -19.19 -9.51
C ALA A 50 9.61 -20.71 -9.34
N THR A 51 10.63 -21.16 -8.61
CA THR A 51 10.76 -22.58 -8.24
C THR A 51 9.80 -22.93 -7.11
N SER A 52 9.59 -24.24 -6.86
CA SER A 52 8.79 -24.70 -5.72
C SER A 52 9.35 -24.17 -4.39
N ALA A 53 10.69 -24.12 -4.24
CA ALA A 53 11.34 -23.58 -3.06
C ALA A 53 11.04 -22.08 -2.86
N ASP A 54 11.14 -21.28 -3.93
CA ASP A 54 10.85 -19.85 -3.87
C ASP A 54 9.37 -19.57 -3.50
N ALA A 55 8.46 -20.39 -4.03
CA ALA A 55 7.04 -20.28 -3.74
C ALA A 55 6.70 -20.70 -2.30
N ILE A 56 7.37 -21.74 -1.76
CA ILE A 56 7.27 -22.16 -0.36
C ILE A 56 7.75 -21.04 0.56
N ASP A 57 8.90 -20.44 0.27
CA ASP A 57 9.45 -19.32 1.05
C ASP A 57 8.52 -18.10 1.03
N ALA A 58 7.94 -17.78 -0.13
CA ALA A 58 6.96 -16.70 -0.27
C ALA A 58 5.68 -16.97 0.55
N LEU A 59 5.22 -18.23 0.61
CA LEU A 59 4.09 -18.64 1.45
C LEU A 59 4.43 -18.52 2.93
N ASP A 60 5.59 -19.01 3.36
CA ASP A 60 6.03 -18.93 4.75
C ASP A 60 6.14 -17.47 5.20
N GLN A 61 6.66 -16.59 4.36
CA GLN A 61 6.67 -15.15 4.62
C GLN A 61 5.23 -14.57 4.67
N TYR A 62 4.35 -14.99 3.77
CA TYR A 62 2.94 -14.57 3.78
C TYR A 62 2.23 -14.94 5.10
N ILE A 63 2.50 -16.15 5.60
CA ILE A 63 1.96 -16.69 6.84
C ILE A 63 2.56 -15.96 8.04
N TYR A 64 3.88 -15.76 8.06
CA TYR A 64 4.60 -15.10 9.13
C TYR A 64 4.02 -13.69 9.42
N VAL A 65 3.85 -12.89 8.37
CA VAL A 65 3.30 -11.51 8.46
C VAL A 65 1.86 -11.51 8.99
N ARG A 66 1.09 -12.58 8.73
CA ARG A 66 -0.35 -12.66 9.01
C ARG A 66 -0.69 -13.67 10.12
N ARG A 67 0.30 -14.15 10.87
CA ARG A 67 0.17 -15.20 11.90
C ARG A 67 -0.94 -14.93 12.92
N HIS A 68 -1.20 -13.66 13.24
CA HIS A 68 -2.29 -13.24 14.14
C HIS A 68 -3.70 -13.53 13.60
N ARG A 69 -3.87 -13.66 12.28
CA ARG A 69 -5.14 -14.00 11.62
C ARG A 69 -5.36 -15.51 11.58
N PHE A 70 -4.28 -16.27 11.53
CA PHE A 70 -4.26 -17.72 11.51
C PHE A 70 -4.16 -18.28 12.93
N LYS A 71 -5.03 -17.80 13.83
CA LYS A 71 -5.10 -18.29 15.21
C LYS A 71 -5.40 -19.80 15.12
N ASN A 72 -4.39 -20.61 15.44
CA ASN A 72 -4.38 -22.08 15.52
C ASN A 72 -3.82 -22.84 14.30
N VAL A 73 -3.21 -22.19 13.31
CA VAL A 73 -2.46 -22.88 12.25
C VAL A 73 -1.02 -22.40 12.25
N THR A 74 -0.11 -23.23 12.78
CA THR A 74 1.33 -22.98 12.69
C THR A 74 1.81 -23.23 11.25
N PRO A 75 2.76 -22.44 10.72
CA PRO A 75 3.25 -22.59 9.34
C PRO A 75 3.69 -24.03 9.02
N HIS A 76 4.39 -24.67 9.97
CA HIS A 76 4.89 -26.03 9.82
C HIS A 76 3.77 -27.09 9.73
N ASN A 77 2.58 -26.76 10.24
CA ASN A 77 1.43 -27.67 10.21
C ASN A 77 0.65 -27.56 8.90
N LEU A 78 0.88 -26.56 8.06
CA LEU A 78 0.25 -26.45 6.73
C LEU A 78 0.77 -27.52 5.78
N TRP A 79 2.04 -27.90 5.93
CA TRP A 79 2.70 -28.92 5.13
C TRP A 79 2.40 -30.35 5.59
N THR A 80 1.74 -30.51 6.74
CA THR A 80 1.45 -31.80 7.40
C THR A 80 -0.04 -31.96 7.74
N LEU A 81 -0.91 -31.28 6.98
CA LEU A 81 -2.35 -31.35 7.21
C LEU A 81 -2.89 -32.77 6.98
N ASP A 82 -3.88 -33.17 7.79
CA ASP A 82 -4.61 -34.41 7.59
C ASP A 82 -5.62 -34.29 6.43
N ASP A 83 -5.89 -35.39 5.73
CA ASP A 83 -6.79 -35.47 4.56
C ASP A 83 -8.15 -34.80 4.83
N ARG A 84 -8.64 -34.88 6.07
CA ARG A 84 -9.91 -34.29 6.47
C ARG A 84 -9.88 -32.76 6.43
N THR A 85 -8.83 -32.13 6.94
CA THR A 85 -8.72 -30.66 6.96
C THR A 85 -8.44 -30.11 5.56
N GLU A 86 -7.65 -30.85 4.77
CA GLU A 86 -7.46 -30.58 3.34
C GLU A 86 -8.80 -30.59 2.58
N GLN A 87 -9.59 -31.66 2.72
CA GLN A 87 -10.90 -31.75 2.06
C GLN A 87 -11.87 -30.65 2.52
N GLU A 88 -11.82 -30.26 3.79
CA GLU A 88 -12.65 -29.16 4.31
C GLU A 88 -12.24 -27.81 3.68
N ALA A 89 -10.95 -27.54 3.56
CA ALA A 89 -10.44 -26.34 2.88
C ALA A 89 -10.87 -26.30 1.40
N LEU A 90 -10.74 -27.43 0.70
CA LEU A 90 -11.17 -27.56 -0.70
C LEU A 90 -12.67 -27.35 -0.86
N ARG A 91 -13.49 -27.88 0.07
CA ARG A 91 -14.96 -27.64 0.09
C ARG A 91 -15.32 -26.18 0.28
N HIS A 92 -14.56 -25.43 1.09
CA HIS A 92 -14.81 -24.00 1.28
C HIS A 92 -14.47 -23.16 0.05
N ILE A 93 -13.44 -23.55 -0.72
CA ILE A 93 -13.08 -22.90 -1.98
C ILE A 93 -14.08 -23.28 -3.08
N SER A 94 -14.50 -24.54 -3.16
CA SER A 94 -15.43 -25.01 -4.20
C SER A 94 -16.85 -24.47 -4.06
N LYS A 95 -17.26 -24.10 -2.84
CA LYS A 95 -18.53 -23.39 -2.60
C LYS A 95 -18.56 -21.96 -3.14
N ARG A 96 -17.42 -21.41 -3.59
CA ARG A 96 -17.40 -20.08 -4.19
C ARG A 96 -17.91 -20.14 -5.62
N PRO A 97 -18.75 -19.17 -6.04
CA PRO A 97 -19.27 -19.15 -7.40
C PRO A 97 -18.13 -19.10 -8.41
N GLU A 98 -18.28 -19.85 -9.50
CA GLU A 98 -17.30 -19.86 -10.58
C GLU A 98 -17.19 -18.48 -11.22
N LEU A 99 -15.95 -18.08 -11.54
CA LEU A 99 -15.74 -16.89 -12.36
C LEU A 99 -16.30 -17.16 -13.76
N LYS A 100 -17.17 -16.28 -14.24
CA LYS A 100 -17.66 -16.36 -15.62
C LYS A 100 -16.49 -16.15 -16.58
N LYS A 101 -16.53 -16.76 -17.77
CA LYS A 101 -15.51 -16.57 -18.82
C LYS A 101 -15.28 -15.06 -19.07
N GLY A 102 -14.07 -14.58 -18.75
CA GLY A 102 -13.68 -13.15 -18.83
C GLY A 102 -13.77 -12.36 -17.51
N GLN A 103 -14.34 -12.92 -16.43
CA GLN A 103 -14.13 -12.42 -15.08
C GLN A 103 -12.81 -12.95 -14.55
N THR A 104 -11.88 -12.06 -14.26
CA THR A 104 -10.78 -12.35 -13.34
C THR A 104 -11.28 -12.07 -11.92
N LEU A 105 -10.84 -12.86 -10.92
CA LEU A 105 -11.01 -12.51 -9.51
C LEU A 105 -10.28 -11.18 -9.31
N ASN A 106 -11.05 -10.09 -9.32
CA ASN A 106 -10.61 -8.71 -9.34
C ASN A 106 -9.19 -8.48 -8.75
N LYS A 107 -8.16 -8.36 -9.62
CA LYS A 107 -7.40 -7.10 -9.60
C LYS A 107 -8.48 -6.07 -9.90
N ARG A 108 -9.06 -5.44 -8.87
CA ARG A 108 -10.18 -4.52 -9.09
C ARG A 108 -9.80 -3.63 -10.26
N ASN A 109 -10.58 -3.66 -11.33
CA ASN A 109 -10.62 -2.60 -12.32
C ASN A 109 -11.07 -1.36 -11.54
N GLN A 110 -10.12 -0.74 -10.85
CA GLN A 110 -10.24 0.61 -10.35
C GLN A 110 -10.09 1.43 -11.62
N PRO A 111 -11.19 1.94 -12.21
CA PRO A 111 -11.11 2.60 -13.51
C PRO A 111 -10.37 3.95 -13.43
N PHE A 112 -9.97 4.30 -12.21
CA PHE A 112 -9.38 5.56 -11.83
C PHE A 112 -8.03 5.32 -11.17
N GLN A 113 -7.05 6.14 -11.52
CA GLN A 113 -5.76 6.22 -10.82
C GLN A 113 -5.64 7.58 -10.14
N ALA A 114 -5.02 7.61 -8.94
CA ALA A 114 -4.62 8.90 -8.37
C ALA A 114 -3.61 9.53 -9.35
N GLY A 115 -3.78 10.80 -9.70
CA GLY A 115 -3.02 11.37 -10.82
C GLY A 115 -3.83 11.55 -12.10
N GLN A 116 -4.90 10.79 -12.29
CA GLN A 116 -5.68 10.86 -13.52
C GLN A 116 -6.54 12.12 -13.58
N GLU A 117 -6.64 12.71 -14.78
CA GLU A 117 -7.62 13.75 -15.09
C GLU A 117 -8.97 13.12 -15.44
N ILE A 118 -10.03 13.71 -14.90
CA ILE A 118 -11.40 13.29 -15.17
C ILE A 118 -12.31 14.49 -15.32
N GLU A 119 -13.34 14.33 -16.14
CA GLU A 119 -14.49 15.22 -16.19
C GLU A 119 -15.73 14.45 -15.71
N PHE A 120 -16.56 15.09 -14.89
CA PHE A 120 -17.83 14.53 -14.49
C PHE A 120 -18.95 15.57 -14.48
N LYS A 121 -20.16 15.11 -14.76
CA LYS A 121 -21.38 15.94 -14.66
C LYS A 121 -21.69 16.21 -13.20
N VAL A 122 -21.99 17.47 -12.87
CA VAL A 122 -22.39 17.84 -11.51
C VAL A 122 -23.87 17.51 -11.32
N ASP A 123 -24.15 16.52 -10.48
CA ASP A 123 -25.52 16.12 -10.14
C ASP A 123 -26.09 16.98 -9.01
N LYS A 124 -25.24 17.34 -8.04
CA LYS A 124 -25.60 18.18 -6.90
C LYS A 124 -24.40 18.94 -6.36
N HIS A 125 -24.67 20.05 -5.67
CA HIS A 125 -23.66 20.77 -4.89
C HIS A 125 -24.12 20.95 -3.44
N VAL A 126 -23.15 21.05 -2.53
CA VAL A 126 -23.38 21.33 -1.12
C VAL A 126 -22.40 22.40 -0.67
N ASP A 127 -22.90 23.47 -0.07
CA ASP A 127 -22.06 24.51 0.52
C ASP A 127 -21.66 24.10 1.95
N ARG A 128 -20.36 24.08 2.23
CA ARG A 128 -19.78 23.75 3.55
C ARG A 128 -18.72 24.76 3.93
N GLY A 129 -19.06 25.64 4.88
CA GLY A 129 -18.18 26.70 5.35
C GLY A 129 -17.81 27.64 4.21
N GLN A 130 -16.50 27.80 3.94
CA GLN A 130 -16.02 28.65 2.85
C GLN A 130 -16.09 28.00 1.45
N PHE A 131 -16.35 26.69 1.36
CA PHE A 131 -16.23 25.93 0.12
C PHE A 131 -17.57 25.42 -0.42
N ARG A 132 -17.66 25.26 -1.74
CA ARG A 132 -18.70 24.49 -2.42
C ARG A 132 -18.15 23.11 -2.79
N ILE A 133 -18.90 22.06 -2.46
CA ILE A 133 -18.59 20.67 -2.81
C ILE A 133 -19.50 20.26 -3.97
N TYR A 134 -18.91 20.01 -5.13
CA TYR A 134 -19.58 19.46 -6.29
C TYR A 134 -19.55 17.93 -6.25
N ILE A 135 -20.69 17.30 -6.48
CA ILE A 135 -20.87 15.85 -6.40
C ILE A 135 -21.52 15.36 -7.68
N GLY A 136 -20.94 14.32 -8.27
CA GLY A 136 -21.52 13.63 -9.43
C GLY A 136 -21.13 12.17 -9.48
N LYS A 137 -21.61 11.46 -10.51
CA LYS A 137 -21.28 10.05 -10.74
C LYS A 137 -20.49 9.88 -12.04
N LEU A 138 -19.43 9.08 -11.97
CA LEU A 138 -18.65 8.66 -13.14
C LEU A 138 -18.28 7.18 -13.00
N GLN A 139 -18.63 6.37 -13.99
CA GLN A 139 -18.31 4.93 -14.05
C GLN A 139 -18.61 4.15 -12.74
N GLY A 140 -19.73 4.49 -12.09
CA GLY A 140 -20.19 3.84 -10.85
C GLY A 140 -19.50 4.31 -9.56
N TYR A 141 -18.62 5.30 -9.63
CA TYR A 141 -18.04 6.00 -8.47
C TYR A 141 -18.74 7.35 -8.24
N THR A 142 -18.76 7.78 -6.98
CA THR A 142 -19.17 9.14 -6.61
C THR A 142 -17.94 10.05 -6.60
N CYS A 143 -17.91 11.02 -7.51
CA CYS A 143 -16.86 12.03 -7.60
C CYS A 143 -17.21 13.20 -6.68
N LYS A 144 -16.23 13.68 -5.91
CA LYS A 144 -16.36 14.85 -5.04
C LYS A 144 -15.23 15.82 -5.34
N ALA A 145 -15.59 17.02 -5.76
CA ALA A 145 -14.66 18.12 -5.93
C ALA A 145 -15.00 19.27 -4.99
N GLN A 146 -13.99 19.93 -4.45
CA GLN A 146 -14.15 21.07 -3.56
C GLN A 146 -13.55 22.31 -4.22
N SER A 147 -14.33 23.38 -4.32
CA SER A 147 -13.86 24.68 -4.80
C SER A 147 -14.20 25.80 -3.84
N LYS A 148 -13.35 26.83 -3.79
CA LYS A 148 -13.67 28.11 -3.16
C LYS A 148 -14.60 28.96 -4.05
N GLU A 149 -14.51 28.76 -5.36
CA GLU A 149 -15.35 29.42 -6.34
C GLU A 149 -16.74 28.77 -6.33
N ARG A 150 -17.76 29.56 -5.96
CA ARG A 150 -19.13 29.10 -5.74
C ARG A 150 -20.01 29.23 -6.97
N GLU A 151 -19.47 28.85 -8.11
CA GLU A 151 -20.18 28.90 -9.38
C GLU A 151 -21.25 27.79 -9.48
N LYS A 152 -22.19 27.96 -10.40
CA LYS A 152 -23.17 26.92 -10.74
C LYS A 152 -22.69 26.24 -12.02
N LEU A 153 -22.00 25.11 -11.85
CA LEU A 153 -21.38 24.37 -12.94
C LEU A 153 -22.24 23.16 -13.33
N LYS A 154 -22.33 22.87 -14.64
CA LYS A 154 -23.04 21.69 -15.18
C LYS A 154 -22.12 20.46 -15.29
N SER A 155 -20.85 20.68 -15.64
CA SER A 155 -19.77 19.69 -15.58
C SER A 155 -18.55 20.31 -14.91
N LEU A 156 -17.64 19.46 -14.47
CA LEU A 156 -16.44 19.87 -13.77
C LEU A 156 -15.30 18.92 -14.13
N SER A 157 -14.19 19.53 -14.56
CA SER A 157 -12.93 18.84 -14.85
C SER A 157 -11.96 19.07 -13.71
N GLY A 158 -11.13 18.06 -13.45
CA GLY A 158 -10.10 18.13 -12.44
C GLY A 158 -9.38 16.80 -12.36
N TRP A 159 -8.61 16.62 -11.29
CA TRP A 159 -7.75 15.46 -11.18
C TRP A 159 -7.88 14.72 -9.86
N ILE A 160 -7.64 13.42 -9.90
CA ILE A 160 -7.90 12.53 -8.78
C ILE A 160 -6.79 12.61 -7.74
N THR A 161 -7.12 13.15 -6.57
CA THR A 161 -6.23 13.24 -5.40
C THR A 161 -6.21 11.96 -4.58
N HIS A 162 -7.36 11.31 -4.45
CA HIS A 162 -7.54 10.12 -3.62
C HIS A 162 -8.74 9.32 -4.09
N ILE A 163 -8.68 8.01 -3.89
CA ILE A 163 -9.77 7.09 -4.22
C ILE A 163 -10.01 6.25 -2.97
N ASP A 164 -11.26 6.21 -2.52
CA ASP A 164 -11.73 5.26 -1.52
C ASP A 164 -12.43 4.10 -2.26
N PRO A 165 -11.77 2.93 -2.38
CA PRO A 165 -12.33 1.81 -3.10
C PRO A 165 -13.49 1.16 -2.34
N LYS A 166 -13.56 1.31 -1.01
CA LYS A 166 -14.59 0.68 -0.18
C LYS A 166 -15.94 1.36 -0.43
N ASP A 167 -15.94 2.68 -0.39
CA ASP A 167 -17.15 3.49 -0.53
C ASP A 167 -17.39 3.94 -2.00
N ARG A 168 -16.52 3.53 -2.92
CA ARG A 168 -16.52 3.96 -4.34
C ARG A 168 -16.52 5.49 -4.46
N LEU A 169 -15.67 6.15 -3.68
CA LEU A 169 -15.51 7.60 -3.70
C LEU A 169 -14.24 7.99 -4.44
N VAL A 170 -14.34 9.02 -5.27
CA VAL A 170 -13.20 9.66 -5.94
C VAL A 170 -13.14 11.12 -5.49
N PHE A 171 -12.00 11.52 -4.93
CA PHE A 171 -11.74 12.90 -4.53
C PHE A 171 -10.98 13.61 -5.63
N VAL A 172 -11.54 14.71 -6.11
CA VAL A 172 -11.06 15.46 -7.26
C VAL A 172 -10.61 16.84 -6.80
N ASN A 173 -9.42 17.27 -7.20
CA ASN A 173 -9.00 18.65 -7.08
C ASN A 173 -9.18 19.36 -8.42
N VAL A 174 -9.67 20.59 -8.38
CA VAL A 174 -9.95 21.42 -9.57
C VAL A 174 -8.81 22.36 -9.91
N THR A 175 -7.85 22.52 -9.00
CA THR A 175 -6.67 23.34 -9.20
C THR A 175 -5.44 22.46 -9.36
N ASP A 176 -4.38 22.98 -9.99
CA ASP A 176 -3.08 22.29 -10.07
C ASP A 176 -2.33 22.26 -8.73
N PHE A 177 -2.89 22.86 -7.68
CA PHE A 177 -2.28 22.85 -6.36
C PHE A 177 -2.03 21.42 -5.88
N GLY A 178 -0.76 21.10 -5.62
CA GLY A 178 -0.30 19.77 -5.26
C GLY A 178 0.54 19.10 -6.34
N ARG A 179 0.36 19.46 -7.60
CA ARG A 179 1.10 18.90 -8.76
C ARG A 179 2.21 19.78 -9.27
N MET A 180 2.45 20.90 -8.61
CA MET A 180 3.50 21.80 -9.05
C MET A 180 4.85 21.07 -8.94
N PRO A 181 5.81 21.35 -9.84
CA PRO A 181 7.14 20.77 -9.74
C PRO A 181 7.79 21.16 -8.42
N ILE A 182 8.62 20.26 -7.88
CA ILE A 182 9.47 20.58 -6.73
C ILE A 182 10.54 21.56 -7.20
N GLU A 183 10.73 22.66 -6.48
CA GLU A 183 11.74 23.67 -6.82
C GLU A 183 13.15 23.04 -6.87
N PRO A 184 14.05 23.48 -7.77
CA PRO A 184 15.36 22.86 -7.94
C PRO A 184 16.20 22.77 -6.67
N ALA A 185 16.20 23.82 -5.84
CA ALA A 185 16.92 23.83 -4.56
C ALA A 185 16.37 22.76 -3.60
N MET A 186 15.05 22.68 -3.46
CA MET A 186 14.39 21.66 -2.65
C MET A 186 14.62 20.26 -3.21
N LYS A 187 14.69 20.10 -4.54
CA LYS A 187 15.01 18.82 -5.20
C LYS A 187 16.40 18.32 -4.77
N GLN A 188 17.42 19.19 -4.80
CA GLN A 188 18.78 18.88 -4.35
C GLN A 188 18.84 18.53 -2.86
N GLU A 189 18.13 19.28 -2.02
CA GLU A 189 18.03 19.00 -0.59
C GLU A 189 17.41 17.61 -0.32
N LEU A 190 16.30 17.29 -1.01
CA LEU A 190 15.63 15.99 -0.90
C LEU A 190 16.50 14.84 -1.42
N GLU A 191 17.27 15.06 -2.48
CA GLU A 191 18.24 14.10 -3.01
C GLU A 191 19.31 13.77 -1.96
N SER A 192 19.98 14.79 -1.40
CA SER A 192 21.02 14.63 -0.38
C SER A 192 20.49 13.90 0.86
N MET A 193 19.33 14.33 1.37
CA MET A 193 18.70 13.70 2.53
C MET A 193 18.29 12.25 2.25
N SER A 194 17.74 11.95 1.07
CA SER A 194 17.42 10.56 0.71
C SER A 194 18.66 9.67 0.63
N ALA A 195 19.78 10.18 0.10
CA ALA A 195 21.04 9.45 0.02
C ALA A 195 21.63 9.18 1.42
N SER A 196 21.71 10.20 2.28
CA SER A 196 22.23 10.08 3.64
C SER A 196 21.38 9.13 4.50
N MET A 197 20.05 9.24 4.46
CA MET A 197 19.19 8.35 5.21
C MET A 197 19.29 6.89 4.73
N LEU A 198 19.45 6.66 3.41
CA LEU A 198 19.73 5.32 2.89
C LEU A 198 21.10 4.80 3.35
N GLY A 199 22.10 5.68 3.44
CA GLY A 199 23.41 5.39 4.03
C GLY A 199 23.30 4.94 5.47
N TRP A 200 22.60 5.71 6.34
CA TRP A 200 22.35 5.32 7.73
C TRP A 200 21.73 3.92 7.83
N PHE A 201 20.77 3.58 6.98
CA PHE A 201 20.16 2.25 7.00
C PHE A 201 21.13 1.12 6.64
N ALA A 202 22.16 1.40 5.86
CA ALA A 202 23.18 0.43 5.46
C ALA A 202 24.33 0.32 6.47
N THR A 203 24.74 1.43 7.10
CA THR A 203 25.98 1.52 7.89
C THR A 203 25.79 2.00 9.32
N ALA A 204 24.56 2.30 9.75
CA ALA A 204 24.20 2.88 11.05
C ALA A 204 24.85 4.24 11.38
N THR A 205 25.42 4.94 10.39
CA THR A 205 26.00 6.28 10.56
C THR A 205 24.90 7.35 10.66
N ILE A 206 24.70 7.92 11.85
CA ILE A 206 23.56 8.82 12.15
C ILE A 206 23.54 10.00 11.14
N PRO A 207 22.37 10.33 10.54
CA PRO A 207 22.26 11.46 9.61
C PRO A 207 22.50 12.80 10.32
N SER A 208 22.79 13.86 9.56
CA SER A 208 22.96 15.20 10.13
C SER A 208 21.66 15.73 10.71
N GLU A 209 21.75 16.70 11.63
CA GLU A 209 20.57 17.36 12.21
C GLU A 209 19.69 18.01 11.11
N GLU A 210 20.33 18.67 10.14
CA GLU A 210 19.65 19.30 9.01
C GLU A 210 18.86 18.29 8.17
N GLU A 211 19.46 17.14 7.87
CA GLU A 211 18.81 16.06 7.12
C GLU A 211 17.62 15.46 7.88
N ALA A 212 17.77 15.26 9.19
CA ALA A 212 16.70 14.74 10.03
C ALA A 212 15.53 15.74 10.14
N LEU A 213 15.83 17.05 10.24
CA LEU A 213 14.82 18.11 10.20
C LEU A 213 14.13 18.19 8.84
N LEU A 214 14.87 18.03 7.74
CA LEU A 214 14.30 18.01 6.40
C LEU A 214 13.37 16.81 6.20
N ALA A 215 13.77 15.61 6.64
CA ALA A 215 12.92 14.42 6.62
C ALA A 215 11.62 14.64 7.42
N LYS A 216 11.71 15.35 8.55
CA LYS A 216 10.53 15.71 9.37
C LYS A 216 9.60 16.67 8.63
N ARG A 217 10.14 17.67 7.93
CA ARG A 217 9.36 18.59 7.09
C ARG A 217 8.66 17.83 5.96
N MET A 218 9.38 16.96 5.25
CA MET A 218 8.82 16.09 4.21
C MET A 218 7.63 15.27 4.74
N ILE A 219 7.77 14.63 5.90
CA ILE A 219 6.68 13.86 6.53
C ILE A 219 5.50 14.77 6.89
N ALA A 220 5.75 15.96 7.43
CA ALA A 220 4.69 16.91 7.75
C ALA A 220 3.91 17.34 6.49
N THR A 221 4.61 17.57 5.38
CA THR A 221 4.00 17.86 4.07
C THR A 221 3.09 16.72 3.60
N LEU A 222 3.54 15.47 3.70
CA LEU A 222 2.73 14.29 3.33
C LEU A 222 1.48 14.14 4.21
N GLN A 223 1.55 14.56 5.49
CA GLN A 223 0.42 14.49 6.42
C GLN A 223 -0.60 15.61 6.21
N ARG A 224 -0.14 16.85 5.97
CA ARG A 224 -1.00 18.05 5.93
C ARG A 224 -1.38 18.50 4.52
N ARG A 225 -0.71 18.00 3.48
CA ARG A 225 -0.96 18.33 2.05
C ARG A 225 -0.98 19.84 1.80
N ASP A 226 -0.18 20.56 2.57
CA ASP A 226 -0.15 22.03 2.65
C ASP A 226 0.81 22.65 1.63
N GLN A 227 1.55 21.84 0.88
CA GLN A 227 2.53 22.30 -0.11
C GLN A 227 2.03 22.14 -1.55
N PRO A 228 2.40 23.07 -2.45
CA PRO A 228 1.99 23.05 -3.86
C PRO A 228 2.54 21.85 -4.66
N TYR A 229 3.56 21.15 -4.15
CA TYR A 229 4.16 19.97 -4.76
C TYR A 229 3.82 18.66 -4.01
N TRP A 230 2.85 18.66 -3.10
CA TRP A 230 2.59 17.50 -2.22
C TRP A 230 2.33 16.20 -3.00
N PHE A 231 1.59 16.27 -4.11
CA PHE A 231 1.25 15.11 -4.92
C PHE A 231 2.46 14.66 -5.72
N THR A 232 3.22 15.59 -6.31
CA THR A 232 4.50 15.33 -6.97
C THR A 232 5.45 14.57 -6.04
N LEU A 233 5.60 15.03 -4.80
CA LEU A 233 6.41 14.38 -3.77
C LEU A 233 5.83 13.01 -3.36
N THR A 234 4.51 12.89 -3.22
CA THR A 234 3.84 11.62 -2.89
C THR A 234 4.08 10.57 -3.98
N THR A 235 4.05 10.97 -5.25
CA THR A 235 4.33 10.11 -6.40
C THR A 235 5.80 9.71 -6.43
N ALA A 236 6.73 10.65 -6.20
CA ALA A 236 8.16 10.37 -6.09
C ALA A 236 8.48 9.33 -4.99
N LEU A 237 7.71 9.35 -3.90
CA LEU A 237 7.79 8.38 -2.79
C LEU A 237 6.99 7.08 -3.03
N ASN A 238 6.45 6.86 -4.24
CA ASN A 238 5.62 5.71 -4.60
C ASN A 238 4.36 5.54 -3.74
N HIS A 239 3.62 6.64 -3.54
CA HIS A 239 2.32 6.68 -2.86
C HIS A 239 2.29 5.98 -1.48
N PRO A 240 3.07 6.48 -0.51
CA PRO A 240 3.15 5.84 0.80
C PRO A 240 1.79 5.84 1.52
N ARG A 241 1.50 4.75 2.23
CA ARG A 241 0.25 4.63 2.98
C ARG A 241 0.21 5.65 4.12
N PRO A 242 -0.94 6.31 4.39
CA PRO A 242 -1.04 7.30 5.47
C PRO A 242 -0.65 6.77 6.85
N GLU A 243 -0.92 5.49 7.12
CA GLU A 243 -0.52 4.82 8.37
C GLU A 243 0.99 4.70 8.55
N HIS A 244 1.73 4.51 7.44
CA HIS A 244 3.20 4.47 7.45
C HIS A 244 3.75 5.88 7.67
N VAL A 245 3.25 6.87 6.93
CA VAL A 245 3.66 8.28 7.06
C VAL A 245 3.48 8.80 8.49
N LYS A 246 2.41 8.41 9.18
CA LYS A 246 2.21 8.75 10.60
C LYS A 246 3.30 8.17 11.51
N ARG A 247 3.74 6.94 11.26
CA ARG A 247 4.74 6.25 12.08
C ARG A 247 6.17 6.65 11.74
N TRP A 248 6.47 7.04 10.50
CA TRP A 248 7.78 7.56 10.11
C TRP A 248 8.18 8.80 10.92
N GLY A 249 7.23 9.63 11.30
CA GLY A 249 7.49 10.79 12.16
C GLY A 249 8.14 10.40 13.50
N THR A 250 7.79 9.24 14.07
CA THR A 250 8.40 8.75 15.30
C THR A 250 9.87 8.38 15.10
N VAL A 251 10.19 7.69 14.01
CA VAL A 251 11.56 7.29 13.66
C VAL A 251 12.41 8.53 13.41
N VAL A 252 11.93 9.49 12.62
CA VAL A 252 12.67 10.73 12.37
C VAL A 252 12.87 11.55 13.65
N ASN A 253 11.87 11.61 14.54
CA ASN A 253 12.06 12.26 15.84
C ASN A 253 13.11 11.56 16.71
N LEU A 254 13.21 10.24 16.66
CA LEU A 254 14.26 9.49 17.35
C LEU A 254 15.63 9.76 16.70
N LEU A 255 15.70 9.85 15.37
CA LEU A 255 16.93 10.21 14.66
C LEU A 255 17.42 11.62 15.02
N VAL A 256 16.52 12.61 15.12
CA VAL A 256 16.87 13.97 15.59
C VAL A 256 17.41 13.94 17.02
N LYS A 257 16.85 13.10 17.89
CA LYS A 257 17.36 12.96 19.27
C LYS A 257 18.72 12.25 19.29
N ALA A 258 18.87 11.22 18.47
CA ALA A 258 20.11 10.46 18.35
C ALA A 258 21.25 11.31 17.77
N SER A 259 20.98 12.18 16.77
CA SER A 259 21.97 13.14 16.23
C SER A 259 22.47 14.11 17.29
N ASN A 260 21.65 14.39 18.31
CA ASN A 260 22.00 15.25 19.44
C ASN A 260 22.62 14.48 20.61
N GLY A 261 22.96 13.19 20.43
CA GLY A 261 23.65 12.37 21.42
C GLY A 261 22.75 11.67 22.46
N ASP A 262 21.42 11.63 22.26
CA ASP A 262 20.50 10.92 23.17
C ASP A 262 20.69 9.40 23.08
N GLN A 263 21.37 8.83 24.08
CA GLN A 263 21.67 7.40 24.20
C GLN A 263 20.42 6.52 24.28
N LYS A 264 19.31 7.03 24.85
CA LYS A 264 18.04 6.27 24.89
C LYS A 264 17.42 6.21 23.50
N ALA A 265 17.51 7.28 22.73
CA ALA A 265 17.02 7.30 21.36
C ALA A 265 17.80 6.34 20.45
N ILE A 266 19.14 6.31 20.59
CA ILE A 266 20.01 5.37 19.89
C ILE A 266 19.61 3.92 20.21
N GLN A 267 19.55 3.56 21.50
CA GLN A 267 19.13 2.21 21.91
C GLN A 267 17.70 1.86 21.43
N THR A 268 16.79 2.83 21.43
CA THR A 268 15.40 2.60 20.97
C THR A 268 15.35 2.34 19.46
N LEU A 269 16.13 3.07 18.66
CA LEU A 269 16.27 2.83 17.23
C LEU A 269 16.86 1.44 16.94
N GLU A 270 17.79 0.97 17.76
CA GLU A 270 18.41 -0.34 17.61
C GLU A 270 17.50 -1.51 18.05
N THR A 271 16.64 -1.30 19.07
CA THR A 271 15.92 -2.40 19.74
C THR A 271 14.41 -2.46 19.45
N GLN A 272 13.77 -1.33 19.11
CA GLN A 272 12.31 -1.23 18.98
C GLN A 272 11.82 -0.91 17.56
N GLU A 273 12.70 -0.90 16.56
CA GLU A 273 12.28 -0.69 15.18
C GLU A 273 11.47 -1.88 14.66
N ASP A 274 10.17 -1.65 14.47
CA ASP A 274 9.33 -2.58 13.72
C ASP A 274 9.81 -2.61 12.26
N LYS A 275 10.36 -3.78 11.90
CA LYS A 275 10.93 -4.11 10.58
C LYS A 275 10.03 -3.67 9.42
N TYR A 276 8.70 -3.77 9.56
CA TYR A 276 7.77 -3.41 8.49
C TYR A 276 7.73 -1.91 8.19
N PHE A 277 7.89 -1.04 9.20
CA PHE A 277 7.88 0.41 8.98
C PHE A 277 9.22 0.90 8.45
N LYS A 278 10.31 0.32 8.95
CA LYS A 278 11.66 0.53 8.44
C LYS A 278 11.74 0.21 6.95
N ASP A 279 11.29 -0.98 6.55
CA ASP A 279 11.28 -1.43 5.16
C ASP A 279 10.37 -0.57 4.27
N ALA A 280 9.25 -0.08 4.80
CA ALA A 280 8.38 0.85 4.08
C ALA A 280 9.05 2.22 3.88
N PHE A 281 9.76 2.73 4.89
CA PHE A 281 10.46 4.00 4.79
C PHE A 281 11.65 3.91 3.84
N ILE A 282 12.46 2.85 3.93
CA ILE A 282 13.58 2.58 3.02
C ILE A 282 13.09 2.51 1.57
N ARG A 283 12.00 1.78 1.30
CA ARG A 283 11.44 1.70 -0.06
C ARG A 283 11.01 3.06 -0.59
N ALA A 284 10.39 3.88 0.25
CA ALA A 284 9.99 5.23 -0.13
C ALA A 284 11.22 6.12 -0.40
N LEU A 285 12.24 6.08 0.46
CA LEU A 285 13.49 6.82 0.26
C LEU A 285 14.24 6.39 -1.01
N ARG A 286 14.27 5.09 -1.32
CA ARG A 286 14.84 4.59 -2.58
C ARG A 286 14.08 5.12 -3.79
N ALA A 287 12.75 5.08 -3.76
CA ALA A 287 11.93 5.62 -4.84
C ALA A 287 12.16 7.13 -5.00
N LEU A 288 12.20 7.87 -3.90
CA LEU A 288 12.49 9.30 -3.90
C LEU A 288 13.86 9.58 -4.51
N HIS A 289 14.90 8.90 -4.05
CA HIS A 289 16.27 9.09 -4.53
C HIS A 289 16.39 8.80 -6.03
N GLN A 290 15.79 7.69 -6.49
CA GLN A 290 15.72 7.37 -7.92
C GLN A 290 15.00 8.47 -8.70
N GLU A 291 13.90 9.00 -8.18
CA GLU A 291 13.16 10.07 -8.85
C GLU A 291 13.94 11.40 -8.89
N MET A 292 14.65 11.74 -7.81
CA MET A 292 15.42 12.99 -7.75
C MET A 292 16.65 12.96 -8.68
N THR A 293 17.27 11.79 -8.84
CA THR A 293 18.47 11.58 -9.69
C THR A 293 18.17 11.37 -11.17
N LYS A 294 16.91 11.25 -11.58
CA LYS A 294 16.53 11.24 -13.01
C LYS A 294 16.95 12.55 -13.67
N GLN A 295 17.76 12.42 -14.72
CA GLN A 295 18.16 13.49 -15.64
C GLN A 295 17.01 13.86 -16.57
#